data_AF-A0AA96TWS0-F1
#
_entry.id   AF-A0AA96TWS0-F1
#
_cell.length_a   1.000
_cell.length_b   1.000
_cell.length_c   1.000
_cell.angle_alpha   90.00
_cell.angle_beta   90.00
_cell.angle_gamma   90.00
#
_symmetry.space_group_name_H-M   'P 1'
#
loop_
_entity.id
_entity.type
_entity.pdbx_description
1 polymer ?
#
loop_
_entity_poly.entity_id
_entity_poly.type
_entity_poly.pdbx_seq_one_letter_code
_entity_poly.pdbx_strand_id
1 'polypeptide(L)'
;MELIQQNATEILILLFLIVTFLQSGIDKVTDWNGNVNFIKDHFKNSPLKNLVPLLLVIILVMELIAGAFMFIGVFNLITTGDTALSLLGVQIAALSLIFLLIGQRLAKDYAGAMTLAVYFLITIAGMYLLNS
;
A
#
# COMPACT_ATOMS: atom_id res chain seq x y z
N MET A 1 -12.98 -18.78 -16.50
CA MET A 1 -13.73 -17.58 -16.95
C MET A 1 -14.80 -17.18 -15.95
N GLU A 2 -15.54 -18.14 -15.40
CA GLU A 2 -16.58 -17.89 -14.39
C GLU A 2 -16.05 -17.18 -13.13
N LEU A 3 -14.96 -17.68 -12.53
CA LEU A 3 -14.32 -17.03 -11.36
C LEU A 3 -13.84 -15.59 -11.65
N ILE A 4 -13.35 -15.32 -12.86
CA ILE A 4 -12.91 -13.98 -13.25
C ILE A 4 -14.11 -13.03 -13.31
N GLN A 5 -15.24 -13.49 -13.85
CA GLN A 5 -16.46 -12.68 -13.92
C GLN A 5 -17.09 -12.46 -12.54
N GLN A 6 -17.10 -13.51 -11.69
CA GLN A 6 -17.62 -13.43 -10.33
C GLN A 6 -16.81 -12.49 -9.44
N ASN A 7 -15.48 -12.47 -9.60
CA ASN A 7 -14.56 -11.68 -8.78
C ASN A 7 -13.99 -10.45 -9.52
N ALA A 8 -14.69 -9.96 -10.55
CA ALA A 8 -14.16 -8.90 -11.42
C ALA A 8 -13.83 -7.62 -10.63
N THR A 9 -14.66 -7.28 -9.65
CA THR A 9 -14.50 -6.07 -8.83
C THR A 9 -13.26 -6.18 -7.95
N GLU A 10 -13.10 -7.31 -7.28
CA GLU A 10 -11.98 -7.66 -6.39
C GLU A 10 -10.68 -7.65 -7.18
N ILE A 11 -10.66 -8.27 -8.36
CA ILE A 11 -9.49 -8.31 -9.23
C ILE A 11 -9.08 -6.91 -9.66
N LEU A 12 -10.02 -6.05 -10.07
CA LEU A 12 -9.72 -4.69 -10.48
C LEU A 12 -9.16 -3.84 -9.33
N ILE A 13 -9.73 -3.98 -8.12
CA ILE A 13 -9.21 -3.31 -6.93
C ILE A 13 -7.80 -3.82 -6.59
N LEU A 14 -7.58 -5.14 -6.61
CA LEU A 14 -6.29 -5.74 -6.35
C LEU A 14 -5.24 -5.24 -7.36
N LEU A 15 -5.56 -5.20 -8.65
CA LEU A 15 -4.64 -4.67 -9.67
C LEU A 15 -4.29 -3.20 -9.43
N PHE A 16 -5.28 -2.36 -9.07
CA PHE A 16 -5.03 -0.96 -8.73
C PHE A 16 -4.08 -0.82 -7.53
N LEU A 17 -4.30 -1.61 -6.47
CA LEU A 17 -3.45 -1.59 -5.28
C LEU A 17 -2.06 -2.18 -5.58
N ILE A 18 -1.95 -3.27 -6.33
CA ILE A 18 -0.68 -3.87 -6.76
C ILE A 18 0.18 -2.83 -7.49
N VAL A 19 -0.40 -2.14 -8.49
CA VAL A 19 0.33 -1.10 -9.23
C VAL A 19 0.78 0.01 -8.28
N THR A 20 -0.11 0.50 -7.42
CA THR A 20 0.19 1.58 -6.48
C THR A 20 1.33 1.23 -5.53
N PHE A 21 1.25 0.07 -4.85
CA PHE A 21 2.21 -0.32 -3.83
C PHE A 21 3.52 -0.83 -4.41
N LEU A 22 3.49 -1.62 -5.50
CA LEU A 22 4.72 -2.10 -6.13
C LEU A 22 5.46 -0.98 -6.84
N GLN A 23 4.78 -0.06 -7.53
CA GLN A 23 5.45 1.09 -8.14
C GLN A 23 6.11 1.96 -7.07
N SER A 24 5.40 2.22 -5.95
CA SER A 24 5.94 2.95 -4.81
C SER A 24 7.17 2.27 -4.19
N GLY A 25 7.16 0.93 -4.11
CA GLY A 25 8.30 0.16 -3.61
C GLY A 25 9.48 0.13 -4.58
N ILE A 26 9.22 -0.08 -5.88
CA ILE A 26 10.25 -0.09 -6.93
C ILE A 26 10.96 1.26 -6.97
N ASP A 27 10.20 2.37 -6.94
CA ASP A 27 10.75 3.72 -6.96
C ASP A 27 11.77 3.94 -5.81
N LYS A 28 11.42 3.53 -4.58
CA LYS A 28 12.31 3.61 -3.42
C LYS A 28 13.58 2.78 -3.58
N VAL A 29 13.49 1.59 -4.19
CA VAL A 29 14.66 0.74 -4.43
C VAL A 29 15.56 1.36 -5.51
N THR A 30 14.97 1.90 -6.59
CA THR A 30 15.73 2.45 -7.71
C THR A 30 16.34 3.82 -7.41
N ASP A 31 15.65 4.67 -6.64
CA ASP A 31 16.13 5.99 -6.23
C ASP A 31 16.02 6.16 -4.71
N TRP A 32 16.81 5.38 -3.98
CA TRP A 32 16.84 5.42 -2.52
C TRP A 32 17.28 6.78 -1.98
N ASN A 33 18.35 7.34 -2.54
CA ASN A 33 18.94 8.58 -2.04
C ASN A 33 18.03 9.79 -2.31
N GLY A 34 17.40 9.85 -3.49
CA GLY A 34 16.42 10.89 -3.81
C GLY A 34 15.23 10.84 -2.85
N ASN A 35 14.65 9.65 -2.64
CA ASN A 35 13.54 9.45 -1.70
C ASN A 35 13.91 9.84 -0.27
N VAL A 36 15.06 9.40 0.24
CA VAL A 36 15.52 9.76 1.59
C VAL A 36 15.69 11.27 1.73
N ASN A 37 16.28 11.95 0.74
CA ASN A 37 16.50 13.39 0.79
C ASN A 37 15.18 14.17 0.73
N PHE A 38 14.27 13.79 -0.16
CA PHE A 38 12.94 14.38 -0.27
C PHE A 38 12.17 14.27 1.05
N ILE A 39 12.12 13.07 1.64
CA ILE A 39 11.39 12.83 2.89
C ILE A 39 12.08 13.52 4.07
N LYS A 40 13.42 13.61 4.10
CA LYS A 40 14.14 14.36 5.14
C LYS A 40 13.77 15.84 5.15
N ASP A 41 13.66 16.47 3.97
CA ASP A 41 13.23 17.87 3.90
C ASP A 41 11.75 18.02 4.30
N HIS A 42 10.88 17.11 3.85
CA HIS A 42 9.47 17.09 4.23
C HIS A 42 9.27 16.96 5.74
N PHE A 43 10.07 16.11 6.40
CA PHE A 43 9.99 15.86 7.84
C PHE A 43 10.89 16.77 8.68
N LYS A 44 11.53 17.81 8.14
CA LYS A 44 12.54 18.60 8.87
C LYS A 44 12.08 19.18 10.21
N ASN A 45 10.79 19.51 10.32
CA ASN A 45 10.16 20.07 11.52
C ASN A 45 9.34 19.05 12.32
N SER A 46 9.38 17.77 11.93
CA SER A 46 8.66 16.67 12.57
C SER A 46 9.51 15.98 13.64
N PRO A 47 8.89 15.38 14.68
CA PRO A 47 9.59 14.54 15.65
C PRO A 47 10.32 13.34 15.01
N LEU A 48 9.95 12.94 13.79
CA LEU A 48 10.50 11.77 13.10
C LEU A 48 11.70 12.06 12.18
N LYS A 49 12.19 13.31 12.10
CA LYS A 49 13.22 13.76 11.14
C LYS A 49 14.50 12.91 11.12
N ASN A 50 14.90 12.37 12.27
CA ASN A 50 16.13 11.56 12.41
C ASN A 50 15.91 10.08 12.08
N LEU A 51 14.65 9.64 11.97
CA LEU A 51 14.27 8.24 11.74
C LEU A 51 13.86 8.00 10.28
N VAL A 52 13.92 9.01 9.41
CA VAL A 52 13.44 8.94 8.02
C VAL A 52 13.95 7.70 7.26
N PRO A 53 15.26 7.36 7.25
CA PRO A 53 15.72 6.18 6.54
C PRO A 53 15.11 4.88 7.08
N LEU A 54 14.96 4.76 8.40
CA LEU A 54 14.36 3.58 9.03
C LEU A 54 12.87 3.46 8.67
N LEU A 55 12.13 4.57 8.76
CA LEU A 55 10.71 4.61 8.40
C LEU A 55 10.51 4.24 6.93
N LEU A 56 11.39 4.71 6.04
CA LEU A 56 11.34 4.38 4.62
C LEU A 56 11.56 2.88 4.37
N VAL A 57 12.50 2.24 5.08
CA VAL A 57 12.71 0.79 4.99
C VAL A 57 11.46 0.03 5.45
N ILE A 58 10.85 0.44 6.57
CA ILE A 58 9.64 -0.21 7.11
C ILE A 58 8.51 -0.14 6.08
N ILE A 59 8.26 1.05 5.53
CA ILE A 59 7.23 1.23 4.49
C ILE A 59 7.55 0.40 3.26
N LEU A 60 8.79 0.42 2.77
CA LEU A 60 9.20 -0.36 1.60
C LEU A 60 8.94 -1.85 1.79
N VAL A 61 9.33 -2.42 2.93
CA VAL A 61 9.11 -3.84 3.24
C VAL A 61 7.61 -4.16 3.25
N MET A 62 6.80 -3.31 3.89
CA MET A 62 5.35 -3.50 3.91
C MET A 62 4.74 -3.42 2.51
N GLU A 63 5.16 -2.47 1.69
CA GLU A 63 4.67 -2.29 0.32
C GLU A 63 5.00 -3.49 -0.57
N LEU A 64 6.23 -4.02 -0.48
CA LEU A 64 6.65 -5.19 -1.26
C LEU A 64 5.91 -6.46 -0.82
N ILE A 65 5.73 -6.68 0.50
CA ILE A 65 4.98 -7.83 1.01
C ILE A 65 3.50 -7.73 0.62
N ALA A 66 2.89 -6.56 0.78
CA ALA A 66 1.50 -6.33 0.39
C ALA A 66 1.29 -6.58 -1.11
N GLY A 67 2.15 -5.99 -1.94
CA GLY A 67 2.11 -6.17 -3.40
C GLY A 67 2.32 -7.62 -3.82
N ALA A 68 3.28 -8.34 -3.21
CA ALA A 68 3.52 -9.75 -3.51
C ALA A 68 2.32 -10.63 -3.14
N PHE A 69 1.73 -10.44 -1.96
CA PHE A 69 0.57 -11.22 -1.53
C PHE A 69 -0.68 -10.90 -2.34
N MET A 70 -0.94 -9.63 -2.69
CA MET A 70 -2.03 -9.29 -3.59
C MET A 70 -1.80 -9.88 -4.99
N PHE A 71 -0.57 -9.85 -5.51
CA PHE A 71 -0.24 -10.42 -6.81
C PHE A 71 -0.49 -11.92 -6.85
N ILE A 72 0.06 -12.69 -5.90
CA ILE A 72 -0.19 -14.12 -5.77
C ILE A 72 -1.68 -14.39 -5.51
N GLY A 73 -2.31 -13.56 -4.69
CA GLY A 73 -3.74 -13.63 -4.38
C GLY A 73 -4.64 -13.48 -5.61
N VAL A 74 -4.29 -12.62 -6.57
CA VAL A 74 -4.99 -12.55 -7.86
C VAL A 74 -4.92 -13.89 -8.60
N PHE A 75 -3.76 -14.55 -8.64
CA PHE A 75 -3.64 -15.88 -9.26
C PHE A 75 -4.51 -16.93 -8.55
N ASN A 76 -4.53 -16.92 -7.22
CA ASN A 76 -5.39 -17.82 -6.45
C ASN A 76 -6.88 -17.56 -6.72
N LEU A 77 -7.28 -16.29 -6.73
CA LEU A 77 -8.67 -15.89 -6.95
C LEU A 77 -9.21 -16.33 -8.32
N ILE A 78 -8.38 -16.24 -9.37
CA ILE A 78 -8.80 -16.64 -10.73
C ILE A 78 -8.72 -18.15 -10.99
N THR A 79 -7.98 -18.91 -10.18
CA THR A 79 -7.76 -20.36 -10.37
C THR A 79 -8.56 -21.23 -9.40
N THR A 80 -8.56 -20.87 -8.11
CA THR A 80 -9.19 -21.64 -7.03
C THR A 80 -10.32 -20.87 -6.34
N GLY A 81 -10.42 -19.56 -6.53
CA GLY A 81 -11.38 -18.70 -5.82
C GLY A 81 -10.96 -18.36 -4.39
N ASP A 82 -9.75 -18.75 -3.97
CA ASP A 82 -9.24 -18.48 -2.62
C ASP A 82 -8.84 -17.01 -2.44
N THR A 83 -9.43 -16.36 -1.43
CA THR A 83 -9.22 -14.93 -1.12
C THR A 83 -8.15 -14.69 -0.06
N ALA A 84 -7.63 -15.72 0.61
CA ALA A 84 -6.84 -15.56 1.83
C ALA A 84 -5.58 -14.68 1.64
N LEU A 85 -4.80 -14.92 0.58
CA LEU A 85 -3.61 -14.13 0.29
C LEU A 85 -3.94 -12.71 -0.19
N SER A 86 -4.99 -12.56 -0.99
CA SER A 86 -5.49 -11.24 -1.41
C SER A 86 -5.89 -10.40 -0.21
N LEU A 87 -6.67 -10.97 0.71
CA LEU A 87 -7.12 -10.31 1.93
C LEU A 87 -5.94 -9.90 2.80
N LEU A 88 -4.98 -10.80 3.01
CA LEU A 88 -3.79 -10.52 3.81
C LEU A 88 -2.92 -9.42 3.18
N GLY A 89 -2.74 -9.43 1.86
CA GLY A 89 -2.05 -8.34 1.15
C GLY A 89 -2.73 -6.99 1.31
N VAL A 90 -4.07 -6.95 1.18
CA VAL A 90 -4.87 -5.72 1.37
C VAL A 90 -4.83 -5.23 2.82
N GLN A 91 -4.79 -6.12 3.81
CA GLN A 91 -4.63 -5.74 5.23
C GLN A 91 -3.26 -5.08 5.50
N ILE A 92 -2.18 -5.63 4.92
CA ILE A 92 -0.84 -5.03 5.04
C ILE A 92 -0.80 -3.67 4.33
N ALA A 93 -1.43 -3.55 3.15
CA ALA A 93 -1.59 -2.29 2.44
C ALA A 93 -2.32 -1.23 3.29
N ALA A 94 -3.43 -1.61 3.94
CA ALA A 94 -4.18 -0.73 4.83
C ALA A 94 -3.31 -0.25 6.02
N LEU A 95 -2.54 -1.15 6.63
CA LEU A 95 -1.63 -0.79 7.71
C LEU A 95 -0.52 0.16 7.25
N SER A 96 0.04 -0.06 6.06
CA SER A 96 1.05 0.81 5.46
C SER A 96 0.49 2.24 5.24
N LEU A 97 -0.76 2.36 4.74
CA LEU A 97 -1.43 3.65 4.58
C LEU A 97 -1.66 4.36 5.93
N ILE A 98 -1.96 3.64 7.01
CA ILE A 98 -2.06 4.22 8.35
C ILE A 98 -0.71 4.78 8.80
N PHE A 99 0.39 4.06 8.58
CA PHE A 99 1.73 4.55 8.93
C PHE A 99 2.10 5.79 8.13
N LEU A 100 1.81 5.81 6.82
CA LEU A 100 1.98 6.98 5.97
C LEU A 100 1.14 8.16 6.46
N LEU A 101 -0.13 7.92 6.82
CA LEU A 101 -1.03 8.96 7.33
C LEU A 101 -0.50 9.59 8.62
N ILE A 102 -0.02 8.77 9.56
CA ILE A 102 0.61 9.24 10.80
C ILE A 102 1.83 10.11 10.45
N GLY A 103 2.66 9.67 9.51
CA GLY A 103 3.78 10.44 8.99
C GLY A 103 3.36 11.83 8.49
N GLN A 104 2.34 11.90 7.63
CA GLN A 104 1.83 13.15 7.10
C GLN A 104 1.27 14.08 8.19
N ARG A 105 0.56 13.53 9.18
CA ARG A 105 0.03 14.32 10.31
C ARG A 105 1.15 14.89 11.18
N LEU A 106 2.21 14.13 11.44
CA LEU A 106 3.37 14.60 12.20
C LEU A 106 4.21 15.62 11.41
N ALA A 107 4.25 15.52 10.08
CA ALA A 107 4.81 16.53 9.19
C ALA A 107 3.91 17.76 8.98
N LYS A 108 2.68 17.74 9.52
CA LYS A 108 1.63 18.75 9.31
C LYS A 108 1.24 18.96 7.83
N ASP A 109 1.42 17.93 7.02
CA ASP A 109 0.96 17.90 5.63
C ASP A 109 -0.48 17.38 5.56
N TYR A 110 -1.43 18.31 5.68
CA TYR A 110 -2.86 18.00 5.64
C TYR A 110 -3.34 17.61 4.24
N ALA A 111 -2.70 18.13 3.19
CA ALA A 111 -3.05 17.81 1.80
C ALA A 111 -2.61 16.39 1.46
N GLY A 112 -1.37 16.02 1.80
CA GLY A 112 -0.88 14.64 1.68
C GLY A 112 -1.69 13.65 2.53
N ALA A 113 -2.12 14.04 3.73
CA ALA A 113 -3.02 13.20 4.53
C ALA A 113 -4.39 12.97 3.87
N MET A 114 -4.92 13.96 3.13
CA MET A 114 -6.19 13.84 2.41
C MET A 114 -6.08 12.88 1.22
N THR A 115 -4.99 12.93 0.46
CA THR A 115 -4.81 12.02 -0.69
C THR A 115 -4.72 10.56 -0.24
N LEU A 116 -4.05 10.28 0.88
CA LEU A 116 -3.99 8.93 1.46
C LEU A 116 -5.37 8.39 1.86
N ALA A 117 -6.31 9.25 2.26
CA ALA A 117 -7.66 8.81 2.60
C ALA A 117 -8.40 8.18 1.41
N VAL A 118 -8.12 8.64 0.17
CA VAL A 118 -8.71 8.07 -1.05
C VAL A 118 -8.21 6.65 -1.27
N TYR A 119 -6.90 6.44 -1.20
CA TYR A 119 -6.31 5.09 -1.29
C TYR A 119 -6.81 4.18 -0.16
N PHE A 120 -6.95 4.72 1.05
CA PHE A 120 -7.46 3.97 2.19
C PHE A 120 -8.91 3.51 1.98
N LEU A 121 -9.77 4.37 1.44
CA LEU A 121 -11.15 4.00 1.13
C LEU A 121 -11.23 2.86 0.11
N ILE A 122 -10.42 2.91 -0.96
CA ILE A 122 -10.32 1.83 -1.96
C ILE A 122 -9.81 0.55 -1.31
N THR A 123 -8.81 0.65 -0.43
CA THR A 123 -8.23 -0.49 0.28
C THR A 123 -9.24 -1.16 1.20
N ILE A 124 -10.03 -0.39 1.96
CA ILE A 124 -11.09 -0.92 2.82
C ILE A 124 -12.23 -1.54 2.01
N ALA A 125 -12.61 -0.94 0.87
CA ALA A 125 -13.59 -1.54 -0.03
C ALA A 125 -13.11 -2.92 -0.53
N GLY A 126 -11.85 -3.03 -0.95
CA GLY A 126 -11.25 -4.31 -1.34
C GLY A 126 -11.24 -5.31 -0.18
N MET A 127 -10.88 -4.87 1.02
CA MET A 127 -10.87 -5.72 2.22
C MET A 127 -12.28 -6.27 2.53
N TYR A 128 -13.29 -5.42 2.46
CA TYR A 128 -14.68 -5.81 2.73
C TYR A 128 -15.16 -6.86 1.72
N LEU A 129 -14.89 -6.67 0.42
CA LEU A 129 -15.30 -7.60 -0.63
C LEU A 129 -14.61 -8.97 -0.49
N LEU A 130 -13.31 -8.97 -0.18
CA LEU A 130 -12.52 -10.20 -0.03
C LEU A 130 -12.81 -10.98 1.28
N ASN A 131 -13.45 -10.33 2.26
CA ASN A 131 -13.78 -10.91 3.56
C ASN A 131 -15.20 -11.51 3.58
N SER A 132 -15.55 -12.24 2.52
CA SER A 132 -16.87 -12.85 2.28
C SER A 132 -16.83 -14.37 2.38
#